data_AF-A0A2V5NUJ1-F1
#
_entry.id   AF-A0A2V5NUJ1-F1
#
_cell.length_a   1.000
_cell.length_b   1.000
_cell.length_c   1.000
_cell.angle_alpha   90.00
_cell.angle_beta   90.00
_cell.angle_gamma   90.00
#
_symmetry.space_group_name_H-M   'P 1'
#
loop_
_entity.id
_entity.type
_entity.pdbx_description
1 polymer ?
#
loop_
_entity_poly.entity_id
_entity_poly.type
_entity_poly.pdbx_seq_one_letter_code
_entity_poly.pdbx_strand_id
1 'polypeptide(L)'
;MATLPLFCQTSSPKPQVGTITAVNVHRSIAQTHDSDALQYDVSLKVGNTIYMVLYTPPSSSKGVEYALGQNVIVLIGSKSITFTKFGKTFEVPILSREILPIKTGIDWSRAPGEYFSQKLQHLSEILDLTADQQTRIRPILEQEAGEAGQITTNPVLSSEEKLNKLEKIVRASDQKLKPILSADQRQTLQNMRKEQKREMRDLVEAKAQAQ
;
A
#
# COMPACT_ATOMS: atom_id res chain seq x y z
N MET A 1 1.41 -32.86 -40.73
CA MET A 1 2.01 -31.69 -40.05
C MET A 1 1.02 -30.53 -40.15
N ALA A 2 0.16 -30.32 -39.15
CA ALA A 2 -0.77 -29.20 -39.11
C ALA A 2 -0.48 -28.42 -37.83
N THR A 3 0.00 -27.18 -38.01
CA THR A 3 0.43 -26.26 -36.96
C THR A 3 -0.77 -25.66 -36.25
N LEU A 4 -0.77 -25.75 -34.92
CA LEU A 4 -1.75 -25.12 -34.03
C LEU A 4 -1.53 -23.59 -34.01
N PRO A 5 -2.59 -22.76 -34.11
CA PRO A 5 -2.48 -21.36 -33.73
C PRO A 5 -2.56 -21.24 -32.19
N LEU A 6 -1.44 -20.89 -31.57
CA LEU A 6 -1.38 -20.41 -30.19
C LEU A 6 -2.04 -19.02 -30.12
N PHE A 7 -3.28 -18.96 -29.66
CA PHE A 7 -3.85 -17.71 -29.16
C PHE A 7 -3.20 -17.39 -27.81
N CYS A 8 -2.13 -16.60 -27.81
CA CYS A 8 -1.66 -15.94 -26.60
C CYS A 8 -2.74 -14.95 -26.16
N GLN A 9 -3.54 -15.31 -25.14
CA GLN A 9 -4.29 -14.33 -24.37
C GLN A 9 -3.28 -13.48 -23.60
N THR A 10 -2.93 -12.32 -24.13
CA THR A 10 -2.22 -11.30 -23.38
C THR A 10 -3.18 -10.74 -22.34
N SER A 11 -3.00 -11.16 -21.08
CA SER A 11 -3.72 -10.61 -19.92
C SER A 11 -3.64 -9.08 -19.97
N SER A 12 -4.75 -8.42 -20.30
CA SER A 12 -4.78 -6.97 -20.40
C SER A 12 -4.55 -6.35 -19.01
N PRO A 13 -3.69 -5.32 -18.88
CA PRO A 13 -3.43 -4.69 -17.60
C PRO A 13 -4.71 -4.03 -17.07
N LYS A 14 -5.05 -4.33 -15.81
CA LYS A 14 -6.26 -3.78 -15.15
C LYS A 14 -5.98 -2.36 -14.65
N PRO A 15 -6.94 -1.43 -14.78
CA PRO A 15 -6.80 -0.09 -14.23
C PRO A 15 -6.76 -0.15 -12.71
N GLN A 16 -5.80 0.57 -12.12
CA GLN A 16 -5.58 0.67 -10.68
C GLN A 16 -5.50 2.13 -10.27
N VAL A 17 -5.83 2.41 -9.01
CA VAL A 17 -5.65 3.75 -8.43
C VAL A 17 -4.26 3.83 -7.82
N GLY A 18 -3.48 4.84 -8.22
CA GLY A 18 -2.20 5.18 -7.64
C GLY A 18 -2.23 6.55 -6.95
N THR A 19 -1.41 6.74 -5.93
CA THR A 19 -1.24 8.04 -5.25
C THR A 19 0.16 8.57 -5.50
N ILE A 20 0.27 9.84 -5.90
CA ILE A 20 1.57 10.50 -6.07
C ILE A 20 2.18 10.80 -4.70
N THR A 21 3.37 10.26 -4.44
CA THR A 21 4.05 10.37 -3.14
C THR A 21 5.25 11.31 -3.17
N ALA A 22 5.86 11.54 -4.34
CA ALA A 22 6.96 12.48 -4.52
C ALA A 22 7.01 12.97 -5.97
N VAL A 23 7.47 14.21 -6.17
CA VAL A 23 7.81 14.74 -7.50
C VAL A 23 9.11 15.52 -7.39
N ASN A 24 10.12 15.11 -8.13
CA ASN A 24 11.44 15.74 -8.17
C ASN A 24 11.82 16.13 -9.60
N VAL A 25 12.67 17.14 -9.77
CA VAL A 25 13.23 17.46 -11.08
C VAL A 25 14.25 16.38 -11.45
N HIS A 26 14.09 15.77 -12.62
CA HIS A 26 15.00 14.75 -13.12
C HIS A 26 16.34 15.40 -13.51
N ARG A 27 17.43 15.02 -12.83
CA ARG A 27 18.79 15.46 -13.16
C ARG A 27 19.56 14.29 -13.75
N SER A 28 19.67 14.22 -15.07
CA SER A 28 20.59 13.29 -15.72
C SER A 28 22.03 13.84 -15.63
N ILE A 29 23.00 12.99 -15.28
CA ILE A 29 24.41 13.38 -15.08
C ILE A 29 25.18 13.37 -16.43
N ALA A 30 24.50 13.06 -17.54
CA ALA A 30 25.11 12.97 -18.87
C ALA A 30 24.17 13.56 -19.95
N GLN A 31 24.32 14.86 -20.23
CA GLN A 31 24.05 15.59 -21.50
C GLN A 31 24.08 17.10 -21.16
N THR A 32 25.13 17.88 -21.48
CA THR A 32 25.49 18.42 -22.81
C THR A 32 24.29 18.97 -23.58
N HIS A 33 24.27 20.30 -23.70
CA HIS A 33 23.47 21.18 -24.56
C HIS A 33 22.32 20.59 -25.40
N ASP A 34 21.16 21.23 -25.28
CA ASP A 34 20.11 21.41 -26.31
C ASP A 34 18.78 20.63 -26.17
N SER A 35 18.17 20.63 -24.98
CA SER A 35 16.72 20.40 -24.83
C SER A 35 16.18 21.08 -23.57
N ASP A 36 15.52 22.22 -23.75
CA ASP A 36 14.93 23.10 -22.72
C ASP A 36 13.66 22.50 -22.04
N ALA A 37 13.52 21.17 -22.05
CA ALA A 37 12.36 20.45 -21.53
C ALA A 37 12.66 19.90 -20.13
N LEU A 38 12.11 20.54 -19.11
CA LEU A 38 12.17 20.04 -17.73
C LEU A 38 11.53 18.66 -17.63
N GLN A 39 12.30 17.67 -17.21
CA GLN A 39 11.80 16.33 -16.89
C GLN A 39 11.63 16.17 -15.38
N TYR A 40 10.73 15.29 -14.95
CA TYR A 40 10.42 15.06 -13.54
C TYR A 40 10.44 13.57 -13.20
N ASP A 41 11.04 13.23 -12.07
CA ASP A 41 10.89 11.93 -11.42
C ASP A 41 9.63 11.96 -10.55
N VAL A 42 8.62 11.21 -10.96
CA VAL A 42 7.34 11.11 -10.23
C VAL A 42 7.29 9.75 -9.55
N SER A 43 7.13 9.74 -8.23
CA SER A 43 6.94 8.51 -7.45
C SER A 43 5.46 8.27 -7.19
N LEU A 44 5.02 7.05 -7.49
CA LEU A 44 3.63 6.63 -7.41
C LEU A 44 3.49 5.38 -6.58
N LYS A 45 2.68 5.45 -5.53
CA LYS A 45 2.31 4.27 -4.76
C LYS A 45 1.06 3.65 -5.37
N VAL A 46 1.17 2.42 -5.86
CA VAL A 46 0.04 1.59 -6.29
C VAL A 46 0.07 0.31 -5.45
N GLY A 47 -0.96 0.11 -4.63
CA GLY A 47 -0.95 -0.93 -3.61
C GLY A 47 0.26 -0.78 -2.68
N ASN A 48 1.18 -1.76 -2.72
CA ASN A 48 2.40 -1.78 -1.92
C ASN A 48 3.69 -1.58 -2.75
N THR A 49 3.57 -1.13 -3.99
CA THR A 49 4.73 -0.85 -4.86
C THR A 49 4.82 0.64 -5.12
N ILE A 50 6.00 1.22 -4.91
CA ILE A 50 6.35 2.53 -5.43
C ILE A 50 6.95 2.35 -6.83
N TYR A 51 6.31 2.98 -7.81
CA TYR A 51 6.82 3.13 -9.15
C TYR A 51 7.42 4.51 -9.29
N MET A 52 8.67 4.60 -9.71
CA MET A 52 9.26 5.87 -10.13
C MET A 52 9.19 5.93 -11.64
N VAL A 53 8.58 6.99 -12.18
CA VAL A 53 8.39 7.21 -13.61
C VAL A 53 9.02 8.52 -14.05
N LEU A 54 9.50 8.56 -15.28
CA LEU A 54 10.00 9.79 -15.90
C LEU A 54 8.84 10.49 -16.60
N TYR A 55 8.51 11.70 -16.13
CA TYR A 55 7.50 12.54 -16.75
C TYR A 55 8.17 13.65 -17.56
N THR A 56 7.78 13.77 -18.82
CA THR A 56 8.14 14.90 -19.69
C THR A 56 6.86 15.66 -20.03
N PRO A 57 6.71 16.91 -19.58
CA PRO A 57 5.53 17.70 -19.89
C PRO A 57 5.45 17.98 -21.40
N PRO A 58 4.26 17.97 -22.01
CA PRO A 58 4.08 18.46 -23.37
C PRO A 58 4.47 19.95 -23.43
N SER A 59 5.14 20.35 -24.50
CA SER A 59 5.89 21.61 -24.70
C SER A 59 5.14 22.95 -24.47
N SER A 60 3.90 22.93 -24.00
CA SER A 60 3.11 24.10 -23.60
C SER A 60 2.85 24.24 -22.08
N SER A 61 3.24 23.26 -21.25
CA SER A 61 3.02 23.29 -19.79
C SER A 61 4.32 23.59 -19.01
N LYS A 62 4.45 24.81 -18.46
CA LYS A 62 5.63 25.24 -17.70
C LYS A 62 5.61 24.84 -16.20
N GLY A 63 4.90 23.78 -15.81
CA GLY A 63 4.69 23.47 -14.39
C GLY A 63 4.60 21.98 -14.06
N VAL A 64 4.92 21.65 -12.82
CA VAL A 64 4.72 20.32 -12.23
C VAL A 64 3.21 20.03 -12.20
N GLU A 65 2.72 19.21 -13.11
CA GLU A 65 1.29 18.92 -13.26
C GLU A 65 0.71 17.95 -12.21
N TYR A 66 1.52 17.56 -11.22
CA TYR A 66 1.21 16.52 -10.25
C TYR A 66 1.45 17.02 -8.82
N ALA A 67 0.40 17.03 -8.00
CA ALA A 67 0.49 17.36 -6.59
C ALA A 67 0.73 16.10 -5.74
N LEU A 68 1.47 16.25 -4.65
CA LEU A 68 1.61 15.21 -3.63
C LEU A 68 0.23 14.85 -3.05
N GLY A 69 -0.04 13.56 -2.85
CA GLY A 69 -1.31 13.05 -2.34
C GLY A 69 -2.42 12.95 -3.38
N GLN A 70 -2.19 13.37 -4.64
CA GLN A 70 -3.18 13.26 -5.70
C GLN A 70 -3.36 11.80 -6.15
N ASN A 71 -4.61 11.35 -6.23
CA ASN A 71 -4.97 10.04 -6.77
C ASN A 71 -5.11 10.10 -8.30
N VAL A 72 -4.55 9.11 -8.98
CA VAL A 72 -4.52 8.99 -10.45
C VAL A 72 -4.88 7.55 -10.86
N ILE A 73 -5.59 7.41 -11.96
CA ILE A 73 -5.87 6.09 -12.55
C ILE A 73 -4.69 5.72 -13.44
N VAL A 74 -4.15 4.53 -13.20
CA VAL A 74 -2.97 4.02 -13.89
C VAL A 74 -3.19 2.60 -14.43
N LEU A 75 -2.66 2.35 -15.62
CA LEU A 75 -2.53 1.02 -16.20
C LEU A 75 -1.04 0.66 -16.19
N ILE A 76 -0.69 -0.39 -15.46
CA ILE A 76 0.72 -0.78 -15.26
C ILE A 76 1.09 -1.79 -16.34
N GLY A 77 1.96 -1.37 -17.24
CA GLY A 77 2.62 -2.25 -18.22
C GLY A 77 3.93 -2.82 -17.67
N SER A 78 4.65 -3.56 -18.52
CA SER A 78 5.92 -4.18 -18.14
C SER A 78 7.09 -3.18 -18.01
N LYS A 79 7.08 -2.11 -18.83
CA LYS A 79 8.14 -1.09 -18.89
C LYS A 79 7.63 0.34 -18.76
N SER A 80 6.32 0.52 -18.78
CA SER A 80 5.65 1.82 -18.81
C SER A 80 4.38 1.79 -17.98
N ILE A 81 3.93 2.98 -17.57
CA ILE A 81 2.63 3.19 -16.92
C ILE A 81 1.83 4.16 -17.78
N THR A 82 0.57 3.83 -18.04
CA THR A 82 -0.37 4.75 -18.69
C THR A 82 -1.16 5.50 -17.62
N PHE A 83 -1.01 6.82 -17.57
CA PHE A 83 -1.82 7.73 -16.79
C PHE A 83 -3.10 8.07 -17.50
N THR A 84 -4.22 8.11 -16.78
CA THR A 84 -5.47 8.70 -17.28
C THR A 84 -5.80 9.95 -16.47
N LYS A 85 -5.84 11.12 -17.11
CA LYS A 85 -6.14 12.41 -16.49
C LYS A 85 -6.99 13.27 -17.43
N PHE A 86 -8.12 13.79 -16.93
CA PHE A 86 -9.08 14.60 -17.71
C PHE A 86 -9.49 13.96 -19.05
N GLY A 87 -9.66 12.64 -19.07
CA GLY A 87 -10.01 11.89 -20.29
C GLY A 87 -8.87 11.71 -21.29
N LYS A 88 -7.66 12.21 -20.99
CA LYS A 88 -6.46 11.98 -21.79
C LYS A 88 -5.57 10.92 -21.16
N THR A 89 -5.00 10.07 -22.00
CA THR A 89 -4.07 9.03 -21.58
C THR A 89 -2.64 9.39 -21.99
N PHE A 90 -1.69 9.23 -21.07
CA PHE A 90 -0.27 9.49 -21.32
C PHE A 90 0.56 8.30 -20.85
N GLU A 91 1.41 7.78 -21.72
CA GLU A 91 2.32 6.68 -21.37
C GLU A 91 3.66 7.25 -20.92
N VAL A 92 4.14 6.77 -19.77
CA VAL A 92 5.43 7.17 -19.20
C VAL A 92 6.30 5.93 -18.96
N PRO A 93 7.63 6.02 -19.13
CA PRO A 93 8.52 4.92 -18.80
C PRO A 93 8.69 4.75 -17.28
N ILE A 94 8.72 3.50 -16.84
CA ILE A 94 9.08 3.13 -15.46
C ILE A 94 10.60 3.17 -15.35
N LEU A 95 11.12 4.05 -14.50
CA LEU A 95 12.54 4.10 -14.17
C LEU A 95 12.91 3.08 -13.10
N SER A 96 12.05 2.90 -12.09
CA SER A 96 12.27 1.95 -11.01
C SER A 96 10.96 1.39 -10.47
N ARG A 97 11.03 0.14 -10.02
CA ARG A 97 9.96 -0.59 -9.33
C ARG A 97 10.47 -1.00 -7.96
N GLU A 98 10.07 -0.26 -6.93
CA GLU A 98 10.37 -0.62 -5.56
C GLU A 98 9.12 -1.24 -4.95
N ILE A 99 9.15 -2.54 -4.73
CA ILE A 99 8.16 -3.17 -3.85
C ILE A 99 8.55 -2.68 -2.47
N LEU A 100 7.74 -1.79 -1.89
CA LEU A 100 8.00 -1.40 -0.51
C LEU A 100 8.02 -2.68 0.30
N PRO A 101 8.97 -2.87 1.24
CA PRO A 101 8.75 -3.85 2.27
C PRO A 101 7.37 -3.52 2.84
N ILE A 102 6.46 -4.48 2.82
CA ILE A 102 5.16 -4.36 3.48
C ILE A 102 5.53 -3.99 4.91
N LYS A 103 5.50 -2.69 5.26
CA LYS A 103 5.65 -2.27 6.64
C LYS A 103 4.41 -2.87 7.28
N THR A 104 4.58 -3.95 8.03
CA THR A 104 3.50 -4.66 8.69
C THR A 104 2.85 -3.82 9.81
N GLY A 105 3.25 -2.56 9.95
CA GLY A 105 2.53 -1.52 10.66
C GLY A 105 1.21 -1.20 9.98
N ILE A 106 0.16 -1.92 10.38
CA ILE A 106 -1.20 -1.40 10.29
C ILE A 106 -1.18 0.03 10.85
N ASP A 107 -1.61 1.01 10.06
CA ASP A 107 -1.59 2.42 10.46
C ASP A 107 -2.74 2.69 11.44
N TRP A 108 -2.45 2.53 12.73
CA TRP A 108 -3.41 2.67 13.84
C TRP A 108 -3.95 4.10 14.01
N SER A 109 -3.41 5.09 13.29
CA SER A 109 -3.82 6.49 13.37
C SER A 109 -5.01 6.85 12.46
N ARG A 110 -5.43 5.93 11.57
CA ARG A 110 -6.54 6.15 10.64
C ARG A 110 -7.92 6.01 11.29
N ALA A 111 -8.93 6.56 10.63
CA ALA A 111 -10.32 6.40 11.02
C ALA A 111 -10.71 4.90 11.08
N PRO A 112 -11.57 4.48 12.04
CA PRO A 112 -11.88 3.06 12.26
C PRO A 112 -12.32 2.28 11.00
N GLY A 113 -13.10 2.91 10.11
CA GLY A 113 -13.57 2.29 8.86
C GLY A 113 -12.47 2.05 7.82
N GLU A 114 -11.47 2.94 7.76
CA GLU A 114 -10.31 2.75 6.88
C GLU A 114 -9.36 1.68 7.44
N TYR A 115 -9.15 1.69 8.75
CA TYR A 115 -8.39 0.66 9.46
C TYR A 115 -8.98 -0.74 9.22
N PHE A 116 -10.30 -0.87 9.37
CA PHE A 116 -11.02 -2.11 9.14
C PHE A 116 -10.79 -2.65 7.72
N SER A 117 -10.98 -1.80 6.71
CA SER A 117 -10.88 -2.19 5.30
C SER A 117 -9.46 -2.62 4.93
N GLN A 118 -8.45 -1.86 5.36
CA GLN A 118 -7.03 -2.17 5.14
C GLN A 118 -6.63 -3.48 5.85
N LYS A 119 -7.11 -3.68 7.08
CA LYS A 119 -6.81 -4.89 7.84
C LYS A 119 -7.45 -6.13 7.23
N LEU A 120 -8.71 -6.05 6.81
CA LEU A 120 -9.39 -7.16 6.14
C LEU A 120 -8.68 -7.51 4.84
N GLN A 121 -8.30 -6.52 4.03
CA GLN A 121 -7.54 -6.74 2.81
C GLN A 121 -6.19 -7.42 3.11
N HIS A 122 -5.42 -6.87 4.04
CA HIS A 122 -4.11 -7.40 4.40
C HIS A 122 -4.16 -8.84 4.91
N LEU A 123 -5.13 -9.15 5.78
CA LEU A 123 -5.33 -10.52 6.27
C LEU A 123 -5.81 -11.45 5.17
N SER A 124 -6.61 -10.95 4.22
CA SER A 124 -7.08 -11.75 3.09
C SER A 124 -5.94 -12.14 2.17
N GLU A 125 -4.99 -11.23 1.93
CA GLU A 125 -3.80 -11.47 1.10
C GLU A 125 -2.80 -12.41 1.81
N ILE A 126 -2.49 -12.17 3.09
CA ILE A 126 -1.47 -12.96 3.80
C ILE A 126 -1.93 -14.36 4.16
N LEU A 127 -3.21 -14.53 4.47
CA LEU A 127 -3.76 -15.82 4.89
C LEU A 127 -4.46 -16.55 3.75
N ASP A 128 -4.45 -16.01 2.53
CA ASP A 128 -5.21 -16.55 1.39
C ASP A 128 -6.66 -16.86 1.79
N LEU A 129 -7.34 -15.89 2.41
CA LEU A 129 -8.69 -16.11 2.96
C LEU A 129 -9.70 -16.35 1.84
N THR A 130 -10.45 -17.45 1.94
CA THR A 130 -11.59 -17.72 1.06
C THR A 130 -12.73 -16.73 1.28
N ALA A 131 -13.63 -16.58 0.31
CA ALA A 131 -14.79 -15.68 0.41
C ALA A 131 -15.68 -15.97 1.64
N ASP A 132 -15.85 -17.25 1.97
CA ASP A 132 -16.59 -17.68 3.16
C ASP A 132 -15.86 -17.28 4.45
N GLN A 133 -14.54 -17.47 4.50
CA GLN A 133 -13.74 -17.05 5.65
C GLN A 133 -13.76 -15.53 5.81
N GLN A 134 -13.59 -14.76 4.74
CA GLN A 134 -13.68 -13.30 4.78
C GLN A 134 -15.03 -12.83 5.33
N THR A 135 -16.13 -13.46 4.91
CA THR A 135 -17.48 -13.14 5.39
C THR A 135 -17.63 -13.41 6.89
N ARG A 136 -17.08 -14.52 7.39
CA ARG A 136 -17.13 -14.88 8.81
C ARG A 136 -16.20 -14.02 9.67
N ILE A 137 -15.08 -13.57 9.12
CA ILE A 137 -14.06 -12.77 9.80
C ILE A 137 -14.45 -11.28 9.87
N ARG A 138 -15.19 -10.80 8.89
CA ARG A 138 -15.63 -9.40 8.78
C ARG A 138 -16.19 -8.80 10.08
N PRO A 139 -17.23 -9.36 10.73
CA PRO A 139 -17.77 -8.77 11.95
C PRO A 139 -16.78 -8.77 13.12
N ILE A 140 -15.81 -9.71 13.15
CA ILE A 140 -14.78 -9.76 14.19
C ILE A 140 -13.81 -8.60 14.03
N LEU A 141 -13.35 -8.36 12.79
CA LEU A 141 -12.44 -7.25 12.49
C LEU A 141 -13.11 -5.89 12.63
N GLU A 142 -14.41 -5.80 12.32
CA GLU A 142 -15.19 -4.57 12.49
C GLU A 142 -15.34 -4.22 13.97
N GLN A 143 -15.66 -5.20 14.82
CA GLN A 143 -15.67 -5.01 16.26
C GLN A 143 -14.30 -4.55 16.78
N GLU A 144 -13.24 -5.24 16.37
CA GLU A 144 -11.88 -4.88 16.73
C GLU A 144 -11.51 -3.45 16.31
N ALA A 145 -11.91 -3.03 15.10
CA ALA A 145 -11.67 -1.68 14.61
C ALA A 145 -12.32 -0.61 15.48
N GLY A 146 -13.56 -0.85 15.92
CA GLY A 146 -14.26 0.03 16.86
C GLY A 146 -13.53 0.16 18.19
N GLU A 147 -13.11 -0.97 18.78
CA GLU A 147 -12.37 -0.99 20.06
C GLU A 147 -10.99 -0.33 19.93
N ALA A 148 -10.25 -0.65 18.87
CA ALA A 148 -8.93 -0.09 18.61
C ALA A 148 -8.98 1.42 18.39
N GLY A 149 -10.00 1.91 17.67
CA GLY A 149 -10.23 3.34 17.46
C GLY A 149 -10.35 4.12 18.77
N GLN A 150 -11.06 3.58 19.76
CA GLN A 150 -11.21 4.22 21.07
C GLN A 150 -9.88 4.35 21.82
N ILE A 151 -8.92 3.45 21.58
CA ILE A 151 -7.60 3.50 22.20
C ILE A 151 -6.68 4.47 21.47
N THR A 152 -6.71 4.48 20.14
CA THR A 152 -5.79 5.28 19.33
C THR A 152 -6.10 6.77 19.42
N THR A 153 -7.39 7.13 19.45
CA THR A 153 -7.85 8.52 19.56
C THR A 153 -7.84 9.07 20.98
N ASN A 154 -7.57 8.24 22.00
CA ASN A 154 -7.59 8.69 23.39
C ASN A 154 -6.37 9.60 23.70
N PRO A 155 -6.57 10.87 24.07
CA PRO A 155 -5.46 11.79 24.34
C PRO A 155 -4.80 11.58 25.71
N VAL A 156 -5.45 10.85 26.62
CA VAL A 156 -4.99 10.66 28.01
C VAL A 156 -3.96 9.53 28.12
N LEU A 157 -4.03 8.54 27.23
CA LEU A 157 -3.15 7.37 27.29
C LEU A 157 -1.77 7.67 26.69
N SER A 158 -0.72 7.22 27.38
CA SER A 158 0.63 7.20 26.84
C SER A 158 0.76 6.23 25.67
N SER A 159 1.80 6.40 24.84
CA SER A 159 2.08 5.52 23.70
C SER A 159 2.23 4.05 24.10
N GLU A 160 2.85 3.78 25.24
CA GLU A 160 3.05 2.43 25.77
C GLU A 160 1.73 1.79 26.24
N GLU A 161 0.89 2.55 26.96
CA GLU A 161 -0.43 2.07 27.37
C GLU A 161 -1.35 1.80 26.19
N LYS A 162 -1.30 2.65 25.16
CA LYS A 162 -2.02 2.44 23.90
C LYS A 162 -1.58 1.14 23.24
N LEU A 163 -0.27 0.90 23.12
CA LEU A 163 0.27 -0.34 22.55
C LEU A 163 -0.22 -1.57 23.33
N ASN A 164 -0.11 -1.54 24.66
CA ASN A 164 -0.52 -2.65 25.52
C ASN A 164 -2.04 -2.94 25.41
N LYS A 165 -2.88 -1.90 25.32
CA LYS A 165 -4.33 -2.07 25.15
C LYS A 165 -4.68 -2.57 23.74
N LEU A 166 -4.03 -2.05 22.70
CA LEU A 166 -4.20 -2.53 21.32
C LEU A 166 -3.79 -3.99 21.19
N GLU A 167 -2.66 -4.41 21.79
CA GLU A 167 -2.24 -5.81 21.75
C GLU A 167 -3.31 -6.74 22.35
N LYS A 168 -3.97 -6.32 23.43
CA LYS A 168 -5.07 -7.08 24.04
C LYS A 168 -6.27 -7.21 23.11
N ILE A 169 -6.68 -6.12 22.47
CA ILE A 169 -7.79 -6.10 21.49
C ILE A 169 -7.49 -7.04 20.32
N VAL A 170 -6.29 -6.91 19.73
CA VAL A 170 -5.84 -7.75 18.62
C VAL A 170 -5.82 -9.23 19.01
N ARG A 171 -5.28 -9.58 20.20
CA ARG A 171 -5.26 -10.97 20.68
C ARG A 171 -6.66 -11.54 20.91
N ALA A 172 -7.59 -10.73 21.42
CA ALA A 172 -8.97 -11.15 21.62
C ALA A 172 -9.67 -11.41 20.27
N SER A 173 -9.43 -10.56 19.28
CA SER A 173 -9.86 -10.77 17.89
C SER A 173 -9.28 -12.08 17.34
N ASP A 174 -7.96 -12.29 17.45
CA ASP A 174 -7.29 -13.50 16.95
C ASP A 174 -7.86 -14.80 17.56
N GLN A 175 -8.27 -14.78 18.83
CA GLN A 175 -8.94 -15.94 19.45
C GLN A 175 -10.26 -16.29 18.75
N LYS A 176 -11.04 -15.28 18.34
CA LYS A 176 -12.28 -15.47 17.58
C LYS A 176 -12.02 -15.90 16.13
N LEU A 177 -10.86 -15.53 15.56
CA LEU A 177 -10.45 -15.92 14.20
C LEU A 177 -10.01 -17.39 14.12
N LYS A 178 -9.35 -17.93 15.16
CA LYS A 178 -8.82 -19.30 15.17
C LYS A 178 -9.77 -20.40 14.65
N PRO A 179 -11.06 -20.47 15.03
CA PRO A 179 -11.97 -21.51 14.53
C PRO A 179 -12.40 -21.32 13.06
N ILE A 180 -12.09 -20.18 12.44
CA ILE A 180 -12.41 -19.88 11.04
C ILE A 180 -11.22 -20.21 10.11
N LEU A 181 -10.01 -20.21 10.67
CA LEU A 181 -8.75 -20.39 9.94
C LEU A 181 -8.28 -21.85 9.93
N SER A 182 -7.61 -22.25 8.85
CA SER A 182 -6.91 -23.54 8.76
C SER A 182 -5.70 -23.60 9.69
N ALA A 183 -5.08 -24.79 9.84
CA ALA A 183 -3.86 -24.93 10.62
C ALA A 183 -2.72 -24.03 10.07
N ASP A 184 -2.51 -24.03 8.76
CA ASP A 184 -1.45 -23.25 8.11
C ASP A 184 -1.72 -21.75 8.23
N GLN A 185 -2.96 -21.31 7.99
CA GLN A 185 -3.35 -19.91 8.17
C GLN A 185 -3.13 -19.44 9.62
N ARG A 186 -3.43 -20.28 10.61
CA ARG A 186 -3.15 -19.95 12.02
C ARG A 186 -1.65 -19.81 12.30
N GLN A 187 -0.80 -20.61 11.64
CA GLN A 187 0.65 -20.50 11.79
C GLN A 187 1.16 -19.20 11.18
N THR A 188 0.71 -18.85 9.97
CA THR A 188 1.05 -17.58 9.31
C THR A 188 0.60 -16.38 10.14
N LEU A 189 -0.62 -16.41 10.66
CA LEU A 189 -1.14 -15.36 11.56
C LEU A 189 -0.22 -15.20 12.79
N GLN A 190 0.19 -16.29 13.43
CA GLN A 190 1.07 -16.21 14.60
C GLN A 190 2.45 -15.63 14.28
N ASN A 191 3.04 -16.02 13.15
CA ASN A 191 4.35 -15.50 12.73
C ASN A 191 4.27 -14.00 12.46
N MET A 192 3.24 -13.57 11.73
CA MET A 192 2.99 -12.15 11.46
C MET A 192 2.77 -11.35 12.75
N ARG A 193 2.04 -11.88 13.73
CA ARG A 193 1.83 -11.19 15.03
C ARG A 193 3.11 -11.02 15.83
N LYS A 194 4.03 -11.99 15.79
CA LYS A 194 5.34 -11.85 16.44
C LYS A 194 6.14 -10.72 15.81
N GLU A 195 6.13 -10.65 14.48
CA GLU A 195 6.81 -9.59 13.75
C GLU A 195 6.23 -8.20 14.07
N GLN A 196 4.91 -8.06 13.94
CA GLN A 196 4.21 -6.80 14.25
C GLN A 196 4.49 -6.34 15.68
N LYS A 197 4.50 -7.26 16.65
CA LYS A 197 4.82 -6.93 18.04
C LYS A 197 6.25 -6.40 18.19
N ARG A 198 7.21 -7.01 17.50
CA ARG A 198 8.61 -6.56 17.51
C ARG A 198 8.72 -5.16 16.91
N GLU A 199 8.23 -4.98 15.68
CA GLU A 199 8.26 -3.67 15.01
C GLU A 199 7.61 -2.56 15.86
N MET A 200 6.46 -2.84 16.46
CA MET A 200 5.77 -1.85 17.30
C MET A 200 6.55 -1.50 18.57
N ARG A 201 7.26 -2.46 19.17
CA ARG A 201 8.13 -2.19 20.33
C ARG A 201 9.32 -1.34 19.92
N ASP A 202 10.01 -1.72 18.86
CA ASP A 202 11.18 -0.99 18.35
C ASP A 202 10.80 0.47 18.01
N LEU A 203 9.61 0.70 17.44
CA LEU A 203 9.09 2.04 17.15
C LEU A 203 8.77 2.85 18.41
N VAL A 204 8.20 2.22 19.45
CA VAL A 204 7.92 2.91 20.72
C VAL A 204 9.23 3.26 21.43
N GLU A 205 10.19 2.35 21.47
CA GLU A 205 11.52 2.57 22.06
C GLU A 205 12.29 3.67 21.31
N ALA A 206 12.30 3.63 19.98
CA ALA A 206 12.94 4.68 19.17
C ALA A 206 12.31 6.06 19.40
N LYS A 207 10.98 6.13 19.56
CA LYS A 207 10.29 7.38 19.88
C LYS A 207 10.58 7.87 21.29
N ALA A 208 10.73 6.96 22.26
CA ALA A 208 11.10 7.31 23.62
C ALA A 208 12.54 7.84 23.72
N GLN A 209 13.45 7.37 22.86
CA GLN A 209 14.84 7.86 22.78
C GLN A 209 14.99 9.18 22.02
N ALA A 210 14.00 9.55 21.20
CA ALA A 210 13.98 10.78 20.41
C ALA A 210 13.33 11.97 21.13
N GLN A 211 12.84 11.76 22.37
CA GLN A 211 12.29 12.78 23.27
C GLN A 211 13.27 13.06 24.41
#